data_AF-A0A8J8WMB8-F1
#
_entry.id   AF-A0A8J8WMB8-F1
#
_cell.length_a   1.000
_cell.length_b   1.000
_cell.length_c   1.000
_cell.angle_alpha   90.00
_cell.angle_beta   90.00
_cell.angle_gamma   90.00
#
_symmetry.space_group_name_H-M   'P 1'
#
loop_
_entity.id
_entity.type
_entity.pdbx_description
1 polymer ?
#
loop_
_entity_poly.entity_id
_entity_poly.type
_entity_poly.pdbx_seq_one_letter_code
_entity_poly.pdbx_strand_id
1 'polypeptide(L)'
;MSYIAVVAYPNEPDTEFNTDYYLKSHMPLVAKTWGPQGLKSWRVNKYEHDLAGATSKYLITATLIWESEEAAKKAVAGEGAPVIFGDIPNFTNKSPITLVGNELASQNI
;
A
#
# COMPACT_ATOMS: atom_id res chain seq x y z
N MET A 1 -0.21 -16.01 -12.24
CA MET A 1 0.24 -15.74 -10.86
C MET A 1 -0.05 -14.27 -10.59
N SER A 2 -0.59 -13.96 -9.42
CA SER A 2 -0.91 -12.58 -9.06
C SER A 2 0.38 -11.77 -8.88
N TYR A 3 0.43 -10.56 -9.43
CA TYR A 3 1.51 -9.63 -9.16
C TYR A 3 1.15 -8.79 -7.93
N ILE A 4 2.06 -8.67 -7.00
CA ILE A 4 1.86 -8.05 -5.69
C ILE A 4 2.72 -6.80 -5.61
N ALA A 5 2.13 -5.70 -5.13
CA ALA A 5 2.85 -4.56 -4.64
C ALA A 5 2.50 -4.33 -3.16
N VAL A 6 3.50 -4.26 -2.30
CA VAL A 6 3.36 -3.86 -0.90
C VAL A 6 3.87 -2.45 -0.73
N VAL A 7 3.07 -1.58 -0.13
CA VAL A 7 3.43 -0.21 0.26
C VAL A 7 3.53 -0.19 1.77
N ALA A 8 4.73 0.00 2.32
CA ALA A 8 5.02 -0.10 3.75
C ALA A 8 5.50 1.24 4.33
N TYR A 9 4.80 1.75 5.34
CA TYR A 9 5.15 3.02 6.00
C TYR A 9 6.00 2.77 7.26
N PRO A 10 7.17 3.40 7.41
CA PRO A 10 8.02 3.29 8.59
C PRO A 10 7.30 3.63 9.91
N ASN A 11 7.64 2.89 10.97
CA ASN A 11 7.19 3.16 12.34
C ASN A 11 8.35 3.73 13.16
N GLU A 12 8.57 5.02 13.03
CA GLU A 12 9.60 5.75 13.75
C GLU A 12 8.93 6.57 14.88
N PRO A 13 9.67 7.00 15.91
CA PRO A 13 9.09 7.73 17.05
C PRO A 13 8.31 8.99 16.67
N ASP A 14 8.65 9.62 15.54
CA ASP A 14 8.02 10.82 14.98
C ASP A 14 7.05 10.50 13.83
N THR A 15 6.67 9.24 13.61
CA THR A 15 5.67 8.87 12.59
C THR A 15 4.31 9.48 12.97
N GLU A 16 3.84 10.39 12.13
CA GLU A 16 2.46 10.84 12.12
C GLU A 16 1.69 10.03 11.09
N PHE A 17 0.56 9.43 11.48
CA PHE A 17 -0.28 8.67 10.56
C PHE A 17 -1.78 8.81 10.89
N ASN A 18 -2.53 9.44 9.97
CA ASN A 18 -3.98 9.55 10.04
C ASN A 18 -4.64 8.33 9.37
N THR A 19 -4.86 7.27 10.15
CA THR A 19 -5.48 6.03 9.65
C THR A 19 -6.89 6.26 9.09
N ASP A 20 -7.64 7.20 9.65
CA ASP A 20 -9.00 7.51 9.21
C ASP A 20 -9.02 8.11 7.81
N TYR A 21 -8.17 9.11 7.53
CA TYR A 21 -8.01 9.66 6.19
C TYR A 21 -7.48 8.60 5.22
N TYR A 22 -6.51 7.81 5.65
CA TYR A 22 -5.93 6.75 4.82
C TYR A 22 -6.99 5.76 4.33
N LEU A 23 -7.87 5.28 5.22
CA LEU A 23 -8.90 4.29 4.87
C LEU A 23 -10.12 4.91 4.17
N LYS A 24 -10.55 6.11 4.56
CA LYS A 24 -11.79 6.74 4.04
C LYS A 24 -11.56 7.58 2.80
N SER A 25 -10.33 8.01 2.52
CA SER A 25 -10.01 8.91 1.41
C SER A 25 -8.94 8.32 0.49
N HIS A 26 -7.76 8.00 1.02
CA HIS A 26 -6.62 7.57 0.20
C HIS A 26 -6.86 6.22 -0.50
N MET A 27 -7.25 5.18 0.23
CA MET A 27 -7.46 3.85 -0.36
C MET A 27 -8.62 3.81 -1.38
N PRO A 28 -9.76 4.49 -1.15
CA PRO A 28 -10.78 4.67 -2.19
C PRO A 28 -10.28 5.41 -3.44
N LEU A 29 -9.43 6.43 -3.25
CA LEU A 29 -8.80 7.16 -4.36
C LEU A 29 -7.87 6.24 -5.16
N VAL A 30 -7.05 5.42 -4.49
CA VAL A 30 -6.22 4.37 -5.12
C VAL A 30 -7.07 3.41 -5.93
N ALA A 31 -8.14 2.87 -5.33
CA ALA A 31 -9.02 1.91 -6.00
C ALA A 31 -9.70 2.52 -7.24
N LYS A 32 -10.19 3.75 -7.14
CA LYS A 32 -10.83 4.47 -8.26
C LYS A 32 -9.84 4.74 -9.40
N THR A 33 -8.62 5.13 -9.06
CA THR A 33 -7.60 5.54 -10.04
C THR A 33 -6.94 4.34 -10.72
N TRP A 34 -6.57 3.31 -9.96
CA TRP A 34 -5.81 2.16 -10.47
C TRP A 34 -6.66 0.91 -10.73
N GLY A 35 -7.90 0.85 -10.25
CA GLY A 35 -8.84 -0.22 -10.59
C GLY A 35 -8.99 -0.43 -12.11
N PRO A 36 -9.26 0.64 -12.90
CA PRO A 36 -9.29 0.54 -14.36
C PRO A 36 -7.95 0.19 -15.02
N GLN A 37 -6.83 0.30 -14.30
CA GLN A 37 -5.49 -0.04 -14.78
C GLN A 37 -5.05 -1.46 -14.39
N GLY A 38 -5.95 -2.27 -13.81
CA GLY A 38 -5.68 -3.68 -13.51
C GLY A 38 -5.41 -3.98 -12.03
N LEU A 39 -5.60 -3.03 -11.12
CA LEU A 39 -5.65 -3.32 -9.67
C LEU A 39 -6.89 -4.16 -9.38
N LYS A 40 -6.70 -5.37 -8.87
CA LYS A 40 -7.79 -6.33 -8.59
C LYS A 40 -8.34 -6.22 -7.18
N SER A 41 -7.46 -6.02 -6.20
CA SER A 41 -7.87 -5.87 -4.80
C SER A 41 -6.77 -5.21 -3.98
N TRP A 42 -7.13 -4.78 -2.78
CA TRP A 42 -6.19 -4.28 -1.80
C TRP A 42 -6.59 -4.73 -0.39
N ARG A 43 -5.60 -4.80 0.50
CA ARG A 43 -5.81 -4.97 1.94
C ARG A 43 -4.82 -4.09 2.70
N VAL A 44 -5.25 -3.60 3.86
CA VAL A 44 -4.43 -2.78 4.75
C VAL A 44 -4.25 -3.51 6.07
N ASN A 45 -3.04 -3.49 6.60
CA ASN A 45 -2.68 -4.06 7.88
C ASN A 45 -1.93 -3.02 8.71
N LYS A 46 -2.25 -2.95 10.01
CA LYS A 46 -1.54 -2.12 10.99
C LYS A 46 -0.79 -3.02 11.95
N TYR A 47 0.42 -2.62 12.33
CA TYR A 47 1.33 -3.37 13.21
C TYR A 47 1.87 -2.42 14.27
N GLU A 48 1.45 -2.63 15.52
CA GLU A 48 1.96 -1.81 16.64
C GLU A 48 3.24 -2.44 17.21
N HIS A 49 3.21 -3.76 17.42
CA HIS A 49 4.31 -4.52 18.00
C HIS A 49 4.54 -5.84 17.25
N ASP A 50 5.77 -6.33 17.30
CA ASP A 50 6.08 -7.70 16.88
C ASP A 50 5.69 -8.72 17.97
N LEU A 51 5.91 -10.00 17.70
CA LEU A 51 5.56 -11.08 18.64
C LEU A 51 6.38 -11.07 19.93
N ALA A 52 7.52 -10.37 19.97
CA ALA A 52 8.33 -10.17 21.17
C ALA A 52 7.95 -8.89 21.93
N GLY A 53 6.98 -8.11 21.43
CA GLY A 53 6.53 -6.86 22.01
C GLY A 53 7.36 -5.64 21.60
N ALA A 54 8.36 -5.79 20.74
CA ALA A 54 9.13 -4.66 20.24
C ALA A 54 8.32 -3.87 19.21
N THR A 55 8.55 -2.55 19.11
CA THR A 55 7.91 -1.71 18.09
C THR A 55 8.16 -2.28 16.70
N SER A 56 7.07 -2.53 15.95
CA SER A 56 7.18 -3.04 14.58
C SER A 56 7.97 -2.07 13.71
N LYS A 57 8.82 -2.57 12.80
CA LYS A 57 9.60 -1.71 11.87
C LYS A 57 8.71 -0.87 10.93
N TYR A 58 7.54 -1.39 10.57
CA TYR A 58 6.55 -0.72 9.73
C TYR A 58 5.23 -0.61 10.48
N LEU A 59 4.60 0.55 10.42
CA LEU A 59 3.37 0.83 11.17
C LEU A 59 2.17 0.29 10.41
N ILE A 60 2.15 0.55 9.09
CA ILE A 60 1.06 0.16 8.19
C ILE A 60 1.65 -0.40 6.91
N THR A 61 1.03 -1.45 6.38
CA THR A 61 1.23 -1.89 4.99
C THR A 61 -0.08 -1.92 4.24
N ALA A 62 -0.04 -1.57 2.95
CA ALA A 62 -1.07 -1.92 1.99
C ALA A 62 -0.52 -2.97 1.02
N THR A 63 -1.20 -4.10 0.91
CA THR A 63 -0.93 -5.09 -0.15
C THR A 63 -1.92 -4.87 -1.28
N LEU A 64 -1.40 -4.54 -2.46
CA LEU A 64 -2.12 -4.33 -3.72
C LEU A 64 -1.93 -5.57 -4.60
N ILE A 65 -3.03 -6.15 -5.06
CA ILE A 65 -3.02 -7.31 -5.97
C ILE A 65 -3.36 -6.84 -7.37
N TRP A 66 -2.46 -7.09 -8.31
CA TRP A 66 -2.55 -6.67 -9.70
C TRP A 66 -2.76 -7.85 -10.63
N GLU A 67 -3.37 -7.59 -11.78
CA GLU A 67 -3.54 -8.60 -12.83
C GLU A 67 -2.21 -9.02 -13.47
N SER A 68 -1.24 -8.11 -13.56
CA SER A 68 0.10 -8.39 -14.07
C SER A 68 1.11 -7.32 -13.62
N GLU A 69 2.39 -7.59 -13.85
CA GLU A 69 3.47 -6.63 -13.63
C GLU A 69 3.35 -5.41 -14.56
N GLU A 70 2.99 -5.64 -15.82
CA GLU A 70 2.80 -4.59 -16.83
C GLU A 70 1.66 -3.65 -16.44
N ALA A 71 0.56 -4.19 -15.91
CA ALA A 71 -0.56 -3.41 -15.39
C ALA A 71 -0.12 -2.50 -14.24
N ALA A 72 0.63 -3.05 -13.26
CA ALA A 72 1.18 -2.27 -12.16
C ALA A 72 2.13 -1.17 -12.64
N LYS A 73 3.06 -1.49 -13.55
CA LYS A 73 4.01 -0.53 -14.15
C LYS A 73 3.31 0.58 -14.91
N LYS A 74 2.30 0.23 -15.71
CA LYS A 74 1.48 1.20 -16.43
C LYS A 74 0.73 2.13 -15.48
N ALA A 75 0.15 1.59 -14.40
CA ALA A 75 -0.60 2.38 -13.43
C ALA A 75 0.27 3.41 -12.71
N VAL A 76 1.49 3.04 -12.31
CA VAL A 76 2.42 3.95 -11.62
C VAL A 76 3.09 4.97 -12.56
N ALA A 77 3.17 4.67 -13.86
CA ALA A 77 3.65 5.61 -14.87
C ALA A 77 2.53 6.47 -15.48
N GLY A 78 1.26 6.15 -15.19
CA GLY A 78 0.10 6.82 -15.76
C GLY A 78 -0.28 8.13 -15.06
N GLU A 79 -1.19 8.87 -15.70
CA GLU A 79 -1.63 10.21 -15.26
C GLU A 79 -2.29 10.23 -13.87
N GLY A 80 -2.77 9.09 -13.39
CA GLY A 80 -3.34 8.95 -12.05
C GLY A 80 -2.29 8.93 -10.93
N ALA A 81 -1.04 8.56 -11.23
CA ALA A 81 -0.01 8.36 -10.21
C ALA A 81 0.37 9.66 -9.45
N PRO A 82 0.52 10.83 -10.09
CA PRO A 82 0.76 12.09 -9.37
C PRO A 82 -0.32 12.43 -8.35
N VAL A 83 -1.59 12.10 -8.65
CA VAL A 83 -2.71 12.34 -7.72
C VAL A 83 -2.61 11.43 -6.50
N ILE A 84 -2.27 10.15 -6.68
CA ILE A 84 -2.07 9.20 -5.57
C ILE A 84 -0.88 9.60 -4.72
N PHE A 85 0.28 9.85 -5.33
CA PHE A 85 1.50 10.16 -4.58
C PHE A 85 1.43 11.53 -3.90
N GLY A 86 0.76 12.51 -4.54
CA GLY A 86 0.52 13.82 -3.96
C GLY A 86 -0.44 13.82 -2.76
N ASP A 87 -1.22 12.75 -2.57
CA ASP A 87 -2.14 12.61 -1.44
C ASP A 87 -1.44 12.03 -0.19
N ILE A 88 -0.21 11.51 -0.30
CA ILE A 88 0.53 10.92 0.83
C ILE A 88 0.71 11.90 2.01
N PRO A 89 1.14 13.16 1.80
CA PRO A 89 1.32 14.11 2.89
C PRO A 89 0.03 14.43 3.67
N ASN A 90 -1.16 14.12 3.14
CA ASN A 90 -2.43 14.37 3.83
C ASN A 90 -2.70 13.41 4.99
N PHE A 91 -2.01 12.26 5.03
CA PHE A 91 -2.19 11.28 6.09
C PHE A 91 -0.91 10.84 6.77
N THR A 92 0.28 11.13 6.24
CA THR A 92 1.52 10.78 6.95
C THR A 92 2.70 11.67 6.59
N ASN A 93 3.62 11.82 7.52
CA ASN A 93 4.90 12.49 7.30
C ASN A 93 6.01 11.53 6.82
N LYS A 94 5.73 10.23 6.66
CA LYS A 94 6.72 9.22 6.24
C LYS A 94 6.54 8.82 4.79
N SER A 95 7.65 8.78 4.05
CA SER A 95 7.68 8.16 2.73
C SER A 95 7.57 6.64 2.86
N PRO A 96 6.72 5.96 2.05
CA PRO A 96 6.64 4.52 2.08
C PRO A 96 7.82 3.88 1.35
N ILE A 97 8.05 2.60 1.66
CA ILE A 97 8.86 1.68 0.86
C ILE A 97 7.92 0.79 0.04
N THR A 98 8.26 0.57 -1.23
CA THR A 98 7.51 -0.31 -2.12
C THR A 98 8.27 -1.60 -2.36
N LEU A 99 7.61 -2.74 -2.16
CA LEU A 99 8.11 -4.07 -2.49
C LEU A 99 7.22 -4.65 -3.59
N VAL A 100 7.78 -5.20 -4.66
CA VAL A 100 7.01 -5.76 -5.77
C VAL A 100 7.50 -7.15 -6.12
N GLY A 101 6.60 -8.03 -6.58
CA GLY A 101 6.94 -9.38 -6.99
C GLY A 101 5.73 -10.25 -7.27
N ASN A 102 5.98 -11.53 -7.56
CA ASN A 102 4.92 -12.50 -7.80
C ASN A 102 4.54 -13.23 -6.51
N GLU A 103 3.25 -13.51 -6.33
CA GLU A 103 2.83 -14.51 -5.34
C GLU A 103 3.35 -15.89 -5.76
N LEU A 104 4.09 -16.55 -4.86
CA LEU A 104 4.64 -17.88 -5.11
C LEU A 104 3.68 -19.00 -4.69
N ALA A 105 2.93 -18.80 -3.59
CA ALA A 105 1.94 -19.74 -3.08
C ALA A 105 0.98 -19.05 -2.10
N SER A 106 -0.25 -19.54 -2.00
CA SER A 106 -1.23 -19.15 -0.97
C SER A 106 -2.13 -20.35 -0.63
N GLN A 107 -2.57 -20.43 0.63
CA GLN A 107 -3.49 -21.46 1.12
C GLN A 107 -4.43 -20.85 2.16
N ASN A 108 -5.73 -21.16 2.04
CA ASN A 108 -6.70 -20.90 3.09
C ASN A 108 -6.75 -22.13 4.01
N ILE A 109 -6.60 -21.93 5.33
CA ILE A 109 -6.65 -22.98 6.35
C ILE A 109 -8.00 -22.93 7.06
#